data_AF-A0A2U3HCB1-F1
#
_entry.id   AF-A0A2U3HCB1-F1
#
_cell.length_a   1.000
_cell.length_b   1.000
_cell.length_c   1.000
_cell.angle_alpha   90.00
_cell.angle_beta   90.00
_cell.angle_gamma   90.00
#
_symmetry.space_group_name_H-M   'P 1'
#
loop_
_entity.id
_entity.type
_entity.pdbx_description
1 polymer ?
#
loop_
_entity_poly.entity_id
_entity_poly.type
_entity_poly.pdbx_seq_one_letter_code
_entity_poly.pdbx_strand_id
1 'polypeptide(L)' 'MSALTKAKGFKKSKSGTYLSMAATAFGAIGVAKRVKKARLEKDTLVLIDATVSAAAIVTGLAILYRELKRLGDDDVLLG' A
#
# COMPACT_ATOMS: atom_id res chain seq x y z
N MET A 1 -17.06 19.98 12.75
CA MET A 1 -16.55 18.92 11.84
C MET A 1 -16.90 17.55 12.42
N SER A 2 -17.30 16.60 11.57
CA SER A 2 -17.57 15.22 12.01
C SER A 2 -16.27 14.42 12.19
N ALA A 3 -16.28 13.43 13.09
CA ALA A 3 -15.16 12.50 13.30
C ALA A 3 -14.71 11.81 12.01
N LEU A 4 -15.65 11.50 11.11
CA LEU A 4 -15.38 10.91 9.79
C LEU A 4 -14.52 11.82 8.90
N THR A 5 -14.80 13.13 8.93
CA THR A 5 -14.04 14.14 8.18
C THR A 5 -12.60 14.21 8.68
N LYS A 6 -12.40 14.14 10.00
CA LYS A 6 -11.06 14.15 10.63
C LYS A 6 -10.26 12.89 10.27
N ALA A 7 -10.88 11.71 10.30
CA ALA A 7 -10.23 10.46 9.92
C ALA A 7 -9.82 10.44 8.44
N LYS A 8 -10.67 10.97 7.55
CA LYS A 8 -10.35 11.09 6.11
C LYS A 8 -9.22 12.08 5.86
N GLY A 9 -9.20 13.21 6.58
CA GLY A 9 -8.11 14.18 6.55
C GLY A 9 -6.79 13.59 7.04
N PHE A 10 -6.82 12.82 8.14
CA PHE A 10 -5.64 12.14 8.66
C PHE A 10 -5.06 11.13 7.65
N LYS A 11 -5.89 10.27 7.04
CA LYS A 11 -5.41 9.31 6.02
C LYS A 11 -4.76 9.97 4.81
N LYS A 12 -5.20 11.16 4.44
CA LYS A 12 -4.64 11.94 3.32
C LYS A 12 -3.46 12.83 3.70
N SER A 13 -3.11 12.91 4.98
CA SER A 13 -1.92 13.65 5.43
C SER A 13 -0.65 12.86 5.13
N LYS A 14 0.51 13.53 5.02
CA LYS A 14 1.82 12.87 4.81
C LYS A 14 2.06 11.73 5.82
N SER A 15 1.83 11.98 7.11
CA SER A 15 1.99 10.98 8.17
C SER A 15 1.01 9.81 8.02
N GLY A 16 -0.25 10.07 7.65
CA GLY A 16 -1.25 9.04 7.38
C GLY A 16 -0.93 8.21 6.14
N THR A 17 -0.38 8.83 5.10
CA THR A 17 0.08 8.15 3.88
C THR A 17 1.29 7.25 4.18
N TYR A 18 2.30 7.72 4.93
CA TYR A 18 3.42 6.90 5.37
C TYR A 18 2.97 5.69 6.19
N LEU A 19 2.05 5.91 7.15
CA LEU A 19 1.49 4.83 7.96
C LEU A 19 0.76 3.80 7.08
N SER A 20 -0.02 4.26 6.11
CA SER A 20 -0.73 3.39 5.17
C SER A 20 0.24 2.56 4.32
N MET A 21 1.30 3.19 3.79
CA MET A 21 2.35 2.49 3.04
C MET A 21 3.05 1.44 3.91
N ALA A 22 3.38 1.77 5.16
CA ALA A 22 4.01 0.85 6.10
C ALA A 22 3.10 -0.36 6.40
N ALA A 23 1.82 -0.13 6.65
CA ALA A 23 0.84 -1.20 6.88
C ALA A 23 0.70 -2.11 5.64
N THR A 24 0.64 -1.53 4.44
CA THR A 24 0.61 -2.29 3.18
C THR A 24 1.89 -3.11 2.98
N ALA A 25 3.06 -2.52 3.21
CA ALA A 25 4.35 -3.21 3.09
C ALA A 25 4.47 -4.37 4.09
N PHE A 26 3.96 -4.20 5.31
CA PHE A 26 3.89 -5.28 6.29
C PHE A 26 3.02 -6.45 5.80
N GLY A 27 1.83 -6.16 5.24
CA GLY A 27 0.97 -7.17 4.63
C GLY A 27 1.62 -7.92 3.46
N ALA A 28 2.50 -7.25 2.71
CA ALA A 28 3.23 -7.84 1.59
C ALA A 28 4.15 -9.00 2.00
N ILE A 29 4.66 -9.00 3.23
CA ILE A 29 5.47 -10.10 3.78
C ILE A 29 4.67 -11.42 3.76
N GLY A 30 3.37 -11.37 4.09
CA GLY A 30 2.48 -12.54 4.06
C GLY A 30 2.29 -13.09 2.65
N VAL A 31 2.16 -12.21 1.65
CA VAL A 31 2.07 -12.60 0.23
C VAL A 31 3.39 -13.24 -0.22
N ALA A 32 4.54 -12.65 0.13
CA ALA A 32 5.84 -13.21 -0.21
C ALA A 32 6.03 -14.64 0.33
N LYS A 33 5.60 -14.89 1.58
CA LYS A 33 5.59 -16.23 2.16
C LYS A 33 4.69 -17.21 1.40
N ARG A 34 3.49 -16.78 0.99
CA ARG A 34 2.55 -17.59 0.18
C ARG A 34 3.15 -17.94 -1.18
N VAL A 35 3.75 -17.00 -1.88
CA VAL A 35 4.46 -17.25 -3.16
C VAL A 35 5.57 -18.29 -2.95
N LYS A 36 6.40 -18.13 -1.91
CA LYS A 36 7.49 -19.08 -1.61
C LYS A 36 6.93 -20.48 -1.32
N LYS A 37 5.90 -20.59 -0.49
CA LYS A 37 5.26 -21.87 -0.13
C LYS A 37 4.65 -22.54 -1.36
N ALA A 38 3.87 -21.81 -2.15
CA ALA A 38 3.24 -22.32 -3.36
C ALA A 38 4.25 -22.87 -4.38
N ARG A 39 5.42 -22.22 -4.51
CA ARG A 39 6.52 -22.73 -5.35
C ARG A 39 7.11 -24.03 -4.83
N LEU A 40 7.29 -24.17 -3.52
CA LEU A 40 7.83 -25.40 -2.90
C LEU A 40 6.86 -26.57 -3.03
N GLU A 41 5.56 -26.30 -2.85
CA GLU A 41 4.50 -27.32 -2.87
C GLU A 41 3.94 -27.59 -4.27
N LYS A 42 4.39 -26.84 -5.29
CA LYS A 42 3.86 -26.86 -6.67
C LYS A 42 2.35 -26.57 -6.76
N ASP A 43 1.82 -25.81 -5.81
CA ASP A 43 0.43 -25.39 -5.80
C ASP A 43 0.24 -24.21 -6.76
N THR A 44 -0.21 -24.53 -7.97
CA THR A 44 -0.35 -23.55 -9.06
C THR A 44 -1.47 -22.53 -8.79
N LEU A 45 -2.55 -22.94 -8.12
CA LEU A 45 -3.69 -22.06 -7.85
C LEU A 45 -3.31 -20.99 -6.83
N VAL A 46 -2.66 -21.40 -5.74
CA VAL A 46 -2.17 -20.45 -4.73
C VAL A 46 -1.06 -19.56 -5.30
N LEU A 47 -0.23 -20.08 -6.20
CA LEU A 47 0.80 -19.25 -6.84
C LEU A 47 0.18 -18.12 -7.66
N ILE A 48 -0.85 -18.40 -8.46
CA ILE A 48 -1.55 -17.38 -9.27
C ILE A 48 -2.24 -16.34 -8.36
N ASP A 49 -2.97 -16.78 -7.34
CA ASP A 49 -3.61 -15.87 -6.36
C ASP A 49 -2.58 -14.94 -5.69
N ALA A 50 -1.48 -15.52 -5.23
CA ALA A 50 -0.43 -14.77 -4.56
C ALA A 50 0.28 -13.79 -5.51
N THR A 51 0.44 -14.15 -6.79
CA THR A 51 0.98 -13.24 -7.81
C THR A 51 0.04 -12.06 -8.09
N VAL A 52 -1.27 -12.30 -8.24
CA VAL A 52 -2.26 -11.22 -8.41
C VAL A 52 -2.30 -10.31 -7.18
N SER A 53 -2.27 -10.90 -5.99
CA SER A 53 -2.16 -10.16 -4.72
C SER A 53 -0.90 -9.30 -4.66
N ALA A 54 0.25 -9.82 -5.11
CA ALA A 54 1.50 -9.06 -5.15
C ALA A 54 1.41 -7.87 -6.12
N ALA A 55 0.81 -8.05 -7.30
CA ALA A 55 0.59 -6.97 -8.27
C ALA A 55 -0.31 -5.86 -7.70
N ALA A 56 -1.37 -6.23 -6.98
CA ALA A 56 -2.26 -5.28 -6.31
C ALA A 56 -1.53 -4.46 -5.24
N ILE A 57 -0.66 -5.09 -4.44
CA ILE A 57 0.17 -4.41 -3.44
C ILE A 57 1.11 -3.40 -4.11
N VAL A 58 1.85 -3.81 -5.13
CA VAL A 58 2.78 -2.93 -5.85
C VAL A 58 2.06 -1.72 -6.43
N THR A 59 0.92 -1.95 -7.08
CA THR A 59 0.09 -0.89 -7.66
C THR A 59 -0.44 0.06 -6.57
N GLY A 60 -0.94 -0.49 -5.47
CA GLY A 60 -1.43 0.31 -4.33
C GLY A 60 -0.33 1.18 -3.73
N LEU A 61 0.87 0.63 -3.53
CA LEU A 61 2.03 1.39 -3.04
C LEU A 61 2.47 2.48 -4.03
N ALA A 62 2.44 2.20 -5.33
CA ALA A 62 2.76 3.19 -6.37
C ALA A 62 1.77 4.37 -6.34
N ILE A 63 0.48 4.09 -6.14
CA ILE A 63 -0.55 5.14 -5.99
C ILE A 63 -0.28 5.98 -4.75
N LEU A 64 -0.04 5.35 -3.59
CA LEU A 64 0.25 6.06 -2.33
C LEU A 64 1.53 6.90 -2.42
N TYR A 65 2.56 6.38 -3.09
CA TYR A 65 3.79 7.13 -3.33
C TYR A 65 3.55 8.36 -4.22
N ARG A 66 2.75 8.23 -5.27
CA ARG A 66 2.34 9.36 -6.12
C ARG A 66 1.59 10.41 -5.33
N GLU A 67 0.68 10.00 -4.43
CA GLU A 67 -0.03 10.92 -3.53
C GLU A 67 0.92 11.61 -2.56
N LEU A 68 1.84 10.87 -1.95
CA LEU A 68 2.85 11.41 -1.04
C LEU A 68 3.70 12.50 -1.72
N LYS A 69 4.13 12.25 -2.97
CA LYS A 69 4.87 13.23 -3.76
C LYS A 69 4.01 14.46 -4.06
N ARG A 70 2.75 14.28 -4.45
CA ARG A 70 1.82 15.40 -4.70
C ARG A 70 1.60 16.26 -3.45
N LEU A 71 1.47 15.64 -2.28
CA LEU A 71 1.40 16.36 -1.00
C LEU A 71 2.71 17.11 -0.67
N GLY A 72 3.85 16.62 -1.16
CA GLY A 72 5.13 17.31 -1.09
C GLY A 72 5.17 18.55 -1.99
N ASP A 73 4.78 18.39 -3.26
CA ASP A 73 4.81 19.41 -4.30
C ASP A 73 3.74 20.51 -4.06
N ASP A 74 2.54 20.16 -3.58
CA ASP A 74 1.47 21.11 -3.24
C ASP A 74 1.87 22.03 -2.05
N ASP A 75 2.70 21.53 -1.13
CA ASP A 75 3.19 22.32 0.02
C ASP A 75 4.29 23.33 -0.39
N VAL A 76 5.10 23.06 -1.44
CA VAL A 76 6.17 23.97 -1.91
C VAL A 76 5.67 25.08 -2.84
N LEU A 77 4.49 24.94 -3.44
CA LEU A 77 3.88 25.99 -4.28
C LEU A 77 3.13 27.08 -3.47
N LEU A 78 3.04 26.92 -2.14
CA LEU A 78 2.39 27.85 -1.22
C LEU A 78 3.40 28.55 -0.27
N GLY A 79 4.70 28.35 -0.50
CA GLY A 79 5.80 29.04 0.20
C GLY A 79 6.30 30.26 -0.55
#